data_AF-A0A9P0LJQ2-F1
#
_entry.id   AF-A0A9P0LJQ2-F1
#
_cell.length_a   1.000
_cell.length_b   1.000
_cell.length_c   1.000
_cell.angle_alpha   90.00
_cell.angle_beta   90.00
_cell.angle_gamma   90.00
#
_symmetry.space_group_name_H-M   'P 1'
#
loop_
_entity.id
_entity.type
_entity.pdbx_description
1 polymer ?
#
loop_
_entity_poly.entity_id
_entity_poly.type
_entity_poly.pdbx_seq_one_letter_code
_entity_poly.pdbx_strand_id
1 'polypeptide(L)' 'MEECLTSGQDFVFQQDGAACHTSKKATKWMEENNVPLLKWVSSIPGLSPIETLWHEMKKVLRQHSARTITELRQKL' A
#
# COMPACT_ATOMS: atom_id res chain seq x y z
N MET A 1 -20.33 -0.43 -11.59
CA MET A 1 -19.22 -1.34 -11.93
C MET A 1 -18.66 -1.82 -10.61
N GLU A 2 -19.45 -2.63 -9.92
CA GLU A 2 -19.00 -3.41 -8.76
C GLU A 2 -18.76 -4.80 -9.32
N GLU A 3 -17.50 -5.21 -9.42
CA GLU A 3 -17.17 -6.56 -9.85
C GLU A 3 -16.38 -7.25 -8.73
N CYS A 4 -16.97 -8.36 -8.34
CA CYS A 4 -16.64 -9.25 -7.25
C CYS A 4 -15.23 -9.82 -7.41
N LEU A 5 -14.35 -9.58 -6.43
CA LEU A 5 -12.96 -10.06 -6.38
C LEU A 5 -12.83 -11.57 -6.05
N THR A 6 -13.81 -12.40 -6.39
CA THR A 6 -13.75 -13.84 -6.10
C THR A 6 -14.05 -14.67 -7.34
N SER A 7 -13.03 -14.89 -8.18
CA SER A 7 -12.70 -16.18 -8.83
C SER A 7 -11.62 -15.98 -9.92
N GLY A 8 -10.35 -16.16 -9.55
CA GLY A 8 -9.20 -16.05 -10.47
C GLY A 8 -8.07 -15.20 -9.90
N GLN A 9 -7.36 -15.73 -8.89
CA GLN A 9 -6.28 -15.00 -8.22
C GLN A 9 -5.00 -14.96 -9.09
N ASP A 10 -4.92 -14.01 -10.03
CA ASP A 10 -3.66 -13.61 -10.66
C ASP A 10 -3.13 -12.31 -10.02
N PHE A 11 -3.16 -12.22 -8.68
CA PHE A 11 -2.57 -11.09 -7.98
C PHE A 11 -1.59 -11.56 -6.92
N VAL A 12 -0.56 -10.74 -6.68
CA VAL A 12 0.39 -10.90 -5.57
C VAL A 12 0.41 -9.59 -4.80
N PHE A 13 0.19 -9.68 -3.49
CA PHE A 13 0.21 -8.54 -2.59
C PHE A 13 1.65 -8.10 -2.31
N GLN A 14 1.96 -6.84 -2.56
CA GLN A 14 3.23 -6.22 -2.15
C GLN A 14 2.97 -5.26 -1.00
N GLN A 15 3.80 -5.33 0.04
CA GLN A 15 3.84 -4.38 1.15
C GLN A 15 5.26 -3.88 1.37
N ASP A 16 5.42 -2.70 1.95
CA ASP A 16 6.72 -2.16 2.35
C ASP A 16 7.43 -3.01 3.43
N GLY A 17 8.70 -2.69 3.70
CA GLY A 17 9.52 -3.43 4.64
C GLY A 17 9.38 -3.02 6.10
N ALA A 18 8.37 -2.23 6.47
CA ALA A 18 8.23 -1.80 7.85
C ALA A 18 7.97 -2.99 8.78
N ALA A 19 8.60 -2.97 9.95
CA ALA A 19 8.59 -4.09 10.90
C ALA A 19 7.18 -4.53 11.34
N CYS A 20 6.20 -3.61 11.33
CA CYS A 20 4.80 -3.94 11.61
C CYS A 20 4.18 -4.84 10.54
N HIS A 21 4.46 -4.59 9.26
CA HIS A 21 3.97 -5.34 8.10
C HIS A 21 4.69 -6.68 7.92
N THR A 22 5.96 -6.77 8.31
CA THR A 22 6.74 -8.02 8.29
C THR A 22 6.70 -8.80 9.61
N SER A 23 5.89 -8.37 10.58
CA SER A 23 5.78 -9.06 11.86
C SER A 23 5.14 -10.44 11.70
N LYS A 24 5.51 -11.40 12.58
CA LYS A 24 4.92 -12.75 12.59
C LYS A 24 3.39 -12.74 12.62
N LYS A 25 2.80 -11.77 13.33
CA LYS A 25 1.35 -11.62 13.45
C LYS A 25 0.73 -11.20 12.11
N ALA A 26 1.35 -10.21 11.44
CA ALA A 26 0.87 -9.73 10.15
C ALA A 26 1.03 -10.81 9.06
N THR A 27 2.18 -11.47 8.99
CA THR A 27 2.43 -12.52 7.98
C THR A 27 1.50 -13.72 8.18
N LYS A 28 1.28 -14.15 9.43
CA LYS A 28 0.35 -15.24 9.75
C LYS A 28 -1.08 -14.93 9.32
N TRP A 29 -1.54 -13.70 9.53
CA TRP A 29 -2.87 -13.28 9.09
C TRP A 29 -2.98 -13.33 7.55
N MET A 30 -1.95 -12.90 6.81
CA MET A 30 -1.95 -12.98 5.34
C MET A 30 -2.05 -14.42 4.85
N GLU A 31 -1.29 -15.33 5.47
CA GLU A 31 -1.33 -16.77 5.19
C GLU A 31 -2.73 -17.36 5.48
N GLU A 32 -3.31 -17.06 6.65
CA GLU A 32 -4.65 -17.54 7.05
C GLU A 32 -5.76 -17.04 6.12
N ASN A 33 -5.58 -15.90 5.46
CA ASN A 33 -6.55 -15.30 4.55
C ASN A 33 -6.25 -15.55 3.06
N ASN A 34 -5.31 -16.44 2.74
CA ASN A 34 -4.92 -16.77 1.36
C ASN A 34 -4.52 -15.53 0.54
N VAL A 35 -3.82 -14.58 1.18
CA VAL A 35 -3.27 -13.41 0.51
C VAL A 35 -1.84 -13.73 0.06
N PRO A 36 -1.60 -13.96 -1.24
CA PRO A 36 -0.27 -14.30 -1.74
C PRO A 36 0.67 -13.10 -1.58
N LEU A 37 1.70 -13.21 -0.73
CA LEU A 37 2.64 -12.13 -0.47
C LEU A 37 3.84 -12.19 -1.42
N LEU A 38 4.20 -11.06 -2.03
CA LEU A 38 5.40 -10.95 -2.84
C LEU A 38 6.63 -11.09 -1.94
N LYS A 39 7.50 -12.07 -2.23
CA LYS A 39 8.79 -12.17 -1.57
C LYS A 39 9.77 -11.23 -2.26
N TRP A 40 9.99 -10.05 -1.69
CA TRP A 40 10.89 -9.04 -2.24
C TRP A 40 11.81 -8.46 -1.17
N VAL A 41 12.91 -7.83 -1.62
CA VAL A 41 13.86 -7.13 -0.74
C VAL A 41 13.26 -5.80 -0.33
N SER A 42 12.40 -5.87 0.67
CA SER A 42 11.65 -4.73 1.21
C SER A 42 12.52 -3.67 1.91
N SER A 43 13.81 -3.97 2.09
CA SER A 43 14.80 -3.12 2.74
C SER A 43 15.45 -2.07 1.83
N ILE A 44 15.15 -2.07 0.53
CA ILE A 44 15.74 -1.09 -0.40
C ILE A 44 14.80 0.12 -0.53
N PRO A 45 15.18 1.29 0.01
CA PRO A 45 14.37 2.50 -0.11
C PRO A 45 14.23 2.89 -1.58
N GLY A 46 12.98 3.13 -2.02
CA GLY A 46 12.65 3.53 -3.40
C GLY A 46 12.29 2.39 -4.36
N LEU A 47 12.36 1.12 -3.95
CA LEU A 47 11.89 -0.01 -4.76
C LEU A 47 10.41 -0.37 -4.52
N SER A 48 9.75 0.25 -3.53
CA SER A 48 8.32 0.08 -3.34
C SER A 48 7.55 1.01 -4.29
N PRO A 49 6.70 0.50 -5.20
CA PRO A 49 5.83 1.32 -6.02
C PRO A 49 4.96 2.29 -5.21
N ILE A 50 4.61 1.94 -3.96
CA ILE A 50 3.86 2.83 -3.06
C ILE A 50 4.65 4.09 -2.68
N GLU A 51 5.97 4.01 -2.57
CA GLU A 51 6.84 5.17 -2.30
C GLU A 51 6.83 6.14 -3.48
N THR A 52 6.85 5.59 -4.71
CA THR A 52 6.71 6.39 -5.94
C THR A 52 5.36 7.09 -5.96
N LEU A 53 4.28 6.38 -5.63
CA LEU A 53 2.94 6.98 -5.57
C LEU A 53 2.85 8.08 -4.51
N TRP A 54 3.35 7.84 -3.29
CA TRP A 54 3.39 8.85 -2.24
C TRP A 54 4.21 10.08 -2.65
N HIS A 55 5.30 9.90 -3.39
CA HIS A 55 6.09 11.01 -3.91
C HIS A 55 5.28 11.91 -4.84
N GLU A 56 4.57 11.34 -5.81
CA GLU A 56 3.72 12.10 -6.72
C GLU A 56 2.54 12.76 -5.99
N MET A 57 1.89 12.04 -5.07
CA MET A 57 0.82 12.62 -4.23
C MET A 57 1.32 13.82 -3.43
N LYS A 58 2.52 13.73 -2.82
CA LYS A 58 3.13 14.84 -2.08
C LYS A 58 3.39 16.06 -2.99
N LYS A 59 3.76 15.87 -4.26
CA LYS A 59 3.93 16.99 -5.20
C LYS A 59 2.61 17.70 -5.46
N VAL A 60 1.54 16.96 -5.74
CA VAL A 60 0.20 17.51 -5.98
C VAL A 60 -0.32 18.26 -4.75
N LEU A 61 -0.17 17.67 -3.57
CA LEU A 61 -0.59 18.29 -2.30
C LEU A 61 0.21 19.55 -1.95
N ARG A 62 1.49 19.64 -2.33
CA ARG A 62 2.28 20.87 -2.15
C ARG A 62 1.79 22.01 -3.03
N GLN A 63 1.25 21.72 -4.21
CA GLN A 63 0.63 22.73 -5.08
C GLN A 63 -0.73 23.19 -4.54
N HIS A 64 -1.43 22.32 -3.81
CA HIS A 64 -2.77 22.58 -3.28
C HIS A 64 -2.80 22.35 -1.77
N SER A 65 -2.15 23.22 -1.00
CA SER A 65 -2.05 23.04 0.46
C SER A 65 -3.43 22.90 1.11
N ALA A 66 -3.60 21.84 1.91
CA ALA A 66 -4.68 21.69 2.85
C ALA A 66 -4.14 22.02 4.25
N ARG A 67 -4.91 22.77 5.05
CA ARG A 67 -4.55 23.16 6.42
C ARG A 67 -5.31 22.35 7.47
N THR A 68 -6.35 21.63 7.06
CA THR A 68 -7.14 20.76 7.92
C THR A 68 -7.20 19.35 7.36
N ILE A 69 -7.44 18.36 8.23
CA ILE A 69 -7.68 16.98 7.82
C ILE A 69 -8.90 16.88 6.90
N THR A 70 -9.92 17.70 7.13
CA THR A 70 -11.13 17.75 6.30
C THR A 70 -10.81 18.19 4.87
N GLU A 71 -10.04 19.28 4.71
CA GLU A 71 -9.60 19.74 3.39
C GLU A 71 -8.71 18.71 2.69
N LEU A 72 -7.84 18.02 3.43
CA LEU A 72 -6.98 17.00 2.87
C LEU A 72 -7.81 15.81 2.34
N ARG A 73 -8.81 15.35 3.11
CA ARG A 73 -9.71 14.25 2.69
C ARG A 73 -10.56 14.59 1.48
N GLN A 74 -10.86 15.86 1.23
CA GLN A 74 -11.58 16.28 0.02
C GLN A 74 -10.70 16.30 -1.23
N LYS A 75 -9.37 16.29 -1.07
CA LYS A 75 -8.39 16.37 -2.16
C LYS A 75 -7.75 15.02 -2.52
N LEU A 76 -7.95 14.01 -1.66
CA LEU A 76 -7.51 12.63 -1.86
C LEU A 76 -8.67 11.80 -2.41
#